data_AF-A0A7J7LSV4-F1
#
_entry.id   AF-A0A7J7LSV4-F1
#
_cell.length_a   1.000
_cell.length_b   1.000
_cell.length_c   1.000
_cell.angle_alpha   90.00
_cell.angle_beta   90.00
_cell.angle_gamma   90.00
#
_symmetry.space_group_name_H-M   'P 1'
#
loop_
_entity.id
_entity.type
_entity.pdbx_description
1 polymer ?
#
loop_
_entity_poly.entity_id
_entity_poly.type
_entity_poly.pdbx_seq_one_letter_code
_entity_poly.pdbx_strand_id
1 'polypeptide(L)'
;MDLTKAEEVDHDLAPTIRICKNGGVERILDIKHVPALLDVVTGVSSKDVIIDPQTGLSTRLYLPKFIDLNEKLPLLIYLHSNGFVTESTFFFPLPQLSQLTGLSRKHCFFIWKL
;
A
#
# COMPACT_ATOMS: atom_id res chain seq x y z
N MET A 1 -28.57 2.98 27.08
CA MET A 1 -27.29 2.59 27.69
C MET A 1 -27.18 1.09 27.50
N ASP A 2 -26.41 0.64 26.52
CA ASP A 2 -25.95 -0.75 26.52
C ASP A 2 -24.42 -0.70 26.52
N LEU A 3 -23.87 -1.00 27.69
CA LEU A 3 -22.46 -0.90 28.00
C LEU A 3 -21.78 -2.10 27.37
N THR A 4 -21.05 -1.86 26.29
CA THR A 4 -19.85 -2.60 25.87
C THR A 4 -19.83 -4.05 26.34
N LYS A 5 -20.58 -4.93 25.68
CA LYS A 5 -20.20 -6.34 25.69
C LYS A 5 -18.80 -6.37 25.08
N ALA A 6 -17.78 -6.66 25.88
CA ALA A 6 -16.45 -6.91 25.36
C ALA A 6 -16.61 -8.02 24.32
N GLU A 7 -16.42 -7.69 23.04
CA GLU A 7 -16.50 -8.70 21.99
C GLU A 7 -15.45 -9.76 22.30
N GLU A 8 -15.90 -11.01 22.39
CA GLU A 8 -15.01 -12.10 22.74
C GLU A 8 -14.02 -12.29 21.58
N VAL A 9 -12.75 -12.07 21.89
CA VAL A 9 -11.67 -12.17 20.92
C VAL A 9 -11.38 -13.64 20.62
N ASP A 10 -11.34 -13.97 19.34
CA ASP A 10 -10.95 -15.30 18.86
C ASP A 10 -9.44 -15.35 18.60
N HIS A 11 -8.93 -14.34 17.89
CA HIS A 11 -7.51 -14.18 17.63
C HIS A 11 -7.07 -12.74 17.91
N ASP A 12 -6.10 -12.59 18.81
CA ASP A 12 -5.43 -11.33 19.06
C ASP A 12 -4.04 -11.36 18.41
N LEU A 13 -3.89 -10.61 17.32
CA LEU A 13 -2.63 -10.41 16.60
C LEU A 13 -2.15 -8.96 16.77
N ALA A 14 -2.35 -8.40 17.97
CA ALA A 14 -1.84 -7.08 18.32
C ALA A 14 -0.33 -6.98 18.08
N PRO A 15 0.16 -5.83 17.59
CA PRO A 15 -0.54 -4.54 17.47
C PRO A 15 -1.35 -4.35 16.17
N THR A 16 -1.52 -5.38 15.34
CA THR A 16 -1.95 -5.16 13.94
C THR A 16 -3.44 -5.40 13.69
N ILE A 17 -3.97 -6.53 14.14
CA ILE A 17 -5.36 -6.93 13.90
C ILE A 17 -5.89 -7.75 15.08
N ARG A 18 -7.18 -7.62 15.35
CA ARG A 18 -7.94 -8.50 16.23
C ARG A 18 -9.17 -9.04 15.51
N ILE A 19 -9.44 -10.33 15.72
CA ILE A 19 -10.58 -11.04 15.14
C ILE A 19 -11.49 -11.47 16.29
N CYS A 20 -12.75 -11.05 16.23
CA CYS A 20 -13.78 -11.38 17.20
C CYS A 20 -14.51 -12.66 16.79
N LYS A 21 -15.01 -13.43 17.75
CA LYS A 21 -15.72 -14.71 17.50
C LYS A 21 -16.98 -14.58 16.64
N ASN A 22 -17.55 -13.38 16.55
CA ASN A 22 -18.68 -13.08 15.68
C ASN A 22 -18.27 -12.79 14.22
N GLY A 23 -16.98 -12.90 13.89
CA GLY A 23 -16.42 -12.57 12.58
C GLY A 23 -16.02 -11.11 12.40
N GLY A 24 -16.19 -10.27 13.44
CA GLY A 24 -15.70 -8.88 13.43
C GLY A 24 -14.18 -8.82 13.31
N VAL A 25 -13.68 -7.85 12.53
CA VAL A 25 -12.25 -7.62 12.34
C VAL A 25 -11.92 -6.17 12.70
N GLU A 26 -11.10 -5.99 13.73
CA GLU A 26 -10.57 -4.71 14.16
C GLU A 26 -9.14 -4.56 13.64
N ARG A 27 -8.89 -3.54 12.80
CA ARG A 27 -7.52 -3.16 12.38
C ARG A 27 -6.97 -2.15 13.38
N ILE A 28 -6.08 -2.61 14.25
CA ILE A 28 -5.59 -1.85 15.42
C ILE A 28 -4.49 -0.86 15.02
N LEU A 29 -3.61 -1.25 14.10
CA LEU A 29 -2.52 -0.39 13.67
C LEU A 29 -3.06 0.70 12.73
N ASP A 30 -3.16 1.93 13.26
CA ASP A 30 -3.54 3.10 12.46
C ASP A 30 -2.38 3.50 11.54
N ILE A 31 -2.61 3.27 10.25
CA ILE A 31 -1.63 3.42 9.18
C ILE A 31 -2.00 4.68 8.40
N LYS A 32 -1.12 5.69 8.44
CA LYS A 32 -1.30 6.92 7.67
C LYS A 32 -1.09 6.67 6.17
N HIS A 33 -2.10 7.00 5.40
CA HIS A 33 -2.04 7.04 3.94
C HIS A 33 -1.23 8.25 3.47
N VAL A 34 -0.23 8.04 2.62
CA VAL A 34 0.53 9.13 1.98
C VAL A 34 -0.03 9.36 0.58
N PRO A 35 -0.41 10.60 0.22
CA PRO A 35 -0.90 10.91 -1.12
C PRO A 35 0.19 10.71 -2.18
N ALA A 36 -0.22 10.41 -3.40
CA ALA A 36 0.70 10.34 -4.52
C ALA A 36 1.30 11.73 -4.80
N LEU A 37 2.63 11.80 -4.92
CA LEU A 37 3.38 13.04 -5.07
C LEU A 37 4.69 12.80 -5.84
N LEU A 38 5.32 13.90 -6.26
CA LEU A 38 6.72 13.95 -6.66
C LEU A 38 7.62 13.92 -5.42
N ASP A 39 8.48 12.90 -5.34
CA ASP A 39 9.59 12.90 -4.41
C ASP A 39 10.73 13.76 -4.99
N VAL A 40 10.97 14.93 -4.39
CA VAL A 40 12.00 15.87 -4.83
C VAL A 40 13.42 15.30 -4.66
N VAL A 41 13.63 14.40 -3.70
CA VAL A 41 14.94 13.80 -3.40
C VAL A 41 15.30 12.76 -4.45
N THR A 42 14.36 11.89 -4.83
CA THR A 42 14.61 10.81 -5.80
C THR A 42 14.23 11.18 -7.23
N GLY A 43 13.39 12.20 -7.42
CA GLY A 43 12.83 12.62 -8.70
C GLY A 43 11.69 11.73 -9.20
N VAL A 44 11.26 10.75 -8.42
CA VAL A 44 10.20 9.82 -8.79
C VAL A 44 8.85 10.50 -8.58
N SER A 45 8.03 10.52 -9.62
CA SER A 45 6.63 10.94 -9.51
C SER A 45 5.73 9.73 -9.30
N SER A 46 4.65 9.91 -8.55
CA SER A 46 3.67 8.85 -8.33
C SER A 46 2.26 9.33 -8.62
N LYS A 47 1.37 8.40 -8.98
CA LYS A 47 -0.05 8.66 -9.24
C LYS A 47 -0.92 7.48 -8.84
N ASP A 48 -2.02 7.76 -8.15
CA ASP A 48 -3.04 6.76 -7.83
C ASP A 48 -4.05 6.62 -8.97
N VAL A 49 -4.38 5.37 -9.33
CA VAL A 49 -5.29 5.03 -10.41
C VAL A 49 -6.25 3.93 -9.95
N ILE A 50 -7.53 4.09 -10.25
CA ILE A 50 -8.55 3.05 -10.07
C ILE A 50 -8.49 2.11 -11.28
N ILE A 51 -8.26 0.83 -11.05
CA ILE A 51 -8.25 -0.22 -12.08
C ILE A 51 -9.68 -0.70 -12.32
N ASP A 52 -10.41 -1.01 -11.25
CA ASP A 52 -11.80 -1.46 -11.31
C ASP A 52 -12.64 -0.75 -10.24
N PRO A 53 -13.55 0.15 -10.66
CA PRO A 53 -14.44 0.86 -9.75
C PRO A 53 -15.45 -0.06 -9.02
N GLN A 54 -15.82 -1.20 -9.60
CA GLN A 54 -16.84 -2.08 -9.00
C GLN A 54 -16.32 -2.78 -7.74
N THR A 55 -15.05 -3.18 -7.78
CA THR A 55 -14.36 -3.82 -6.65
C THR A 55 -13.62 -2.82 -5.77
N GLY A 56 -13.45 -1.56 -6.23
CA GLY A 56 -12.61 -0.57 -5.57
C GLY A 56 -11.10 -0.82 -5.75
N LEU A 57 -10.74 -1.69 -6.71
CA LEU A 57 -9.35 -2.04 -7.00
C LEU A 57 -8.62 -0.81 -7.52
N SER A 58 -7.54 -0.45 -6.81
CA SER A 58 -6.70 0.70 -7.15
C SER A 58 -5.22 0.36 -7.02
N THR A 59 -4.39 1.13 -7.70
CA THR A 59 -2.94 0.98 -7.73
C THR A 59 -2.25 2.33 -7.71
N ARG A 60 -0.99 2.35 -7.25
CA ARG A 60 -0.09 3.49 -7.40
C ARG A 60 0.93 3.21 -8.48
N LEU A 61 0.99 4.11 -9.47
CA LEU A 61 2.01 4.17 -10.50
C LEU A 61 3.20 4.99 -10.01
N TYR A 62 4.41 4.57 -10.39
CA TYR A 62 5.63 5.35 -10.16
C TYR A 62 6.41 5.51 -11.45
N LEU A 63 6.85 6.75 -11.71
CA LEU A 63 7.57 7.15 -12.92
C LEU A 63 8.88 7.85 -12.55
N PRO A 64 10.05 7.33 -12.96
CA PRO A 64 11.34 7.97 -12.73
C PRO A 64 11.54 9.26 -13.55
N LYS A 65 12.43 10.13 -13.08
CA LYS A 65 12.73 11.45 -13.65
C LYS A 65 13.40 11.42 -15.03
N PHE A 66 14.26 10.43 -15.28
CA PHE A 66 15.16 10.42 -16.43
C PHE A 66 14.75 9.31 -17.38
N ILE A 67 13.81 9.64 -18.25
CA ILE A 67 13.38 8.74 -19.31
C ILE A 67 13.57 9.54 -20.60
N ASP A 68 14.49 9.08 -21.44
CA ASP A 68 14.47 9.51 -22.83
C ASP A 68 13.16 8.97 -23.44
N LEU A 69 12.35 9.84 -24.06
CA LEU A 69 11.04 9.47 -24.60
C LEU A 69 11.12 8.35 -25.67
N ASN A 70 12.32 8.08 -26.19
CA ASN A 70 12.58 7.04 -27.15
C ASN A 70 13.03 5.70 -26.53
N GLU A 71 13.24 5.63 -25.20
CA GLU A 71 13.66 4.42 -24.52
C GLU A 71 12.47 3.69 -23.88
N LYS A 72 12.39 2.37 -24.10
CA LYS A 72 11.42 1.51 -23.43
C LYS A 72 11.91 1.23 -22.02
N LEU A 73 11.08 1.55 -21.02
CA LEU A 73 11.33 1.13 -19.66
C LEU A 73 10.77 -0.27 -19.39
N PRO A 74 11.51 -1.13 -18.70
CA PRO A 74 10.96 -2.35 -18.13
C PRO A 74 9.88 -2.04 -17.10
N LEU A 75 8.86 -2.90 -17.06
CA LEU A 75 7.76 -2.78 -16.14
C LEU A 75 7.93 -3.74 -14.97
N LEU A 76 7.87 -3.21 -13.74
CA LEU A 76 7.83 -4.00 -12.52
C LEU A 76 6.44 -3.96 -11.91
N ILE A 77 5.88 -5.13 -11.63
CA ILE A 77 4.63 -5.27 -10.89
C ILE A 77 5.00 -5.76 -9.49
N TYR A 78 4.70 -4.95 -8.48
CA TYR A 78 4.96 -5.27 -7.08
C TYR A 78 3.65 -5.57 -6.36
N LEU A 79 3.56 -6.72 -5.71
CA LEU A 79 2.41 -7.14 -4.93
C LEU A 79 2.81 -7.13 -3.45
N HIS A 80 2.23 -6.20 -2.68
CA HIS A 80 2.50 -6.10 -1.25
C HIS A 80 1.97 -7.34 -0.53
N SER A 81 2.78 -7.95 0.34
CA SER A 81 2.55 -9.31 0.83
C SER A 81 2.37 -9.42 2.35
N ASN A 82 1.91 -8.37 3.04
CA ASN A 82 1.84 -8.29 4.50
C ASN A 82 0.76 -9.18 5.15
N GLY A 83 0.94 -10.50 5.00
CA GLY A 83 0.06 -11.53 5.50
C GLY A 83 -1.33 -11.52 4.88
N PHE A 84 -1.52 -10.84 3.73
CA PHE A 84 -2.81 -10.59 3.05
C PHE A 84 -3.85 -9.78 3.85
N VAL A 85 -3.51 -9.37 5.07
CA VAL A 85 -4.48 -8.85 6.04
C VAL A 85 -4.12 -7.43 6.48
N THR A 86 -2.85 -7.05 6.34
CA THR A 86 -2.29 -5.85 6.95
C THR A 86 -1.61 -4.96 5.92
N GLU A 87 -1.64 -3.64 6.15
CA GLU A 87 -1.07 -2.60 5.29
C GLU A 87 -1.71 -2.43 3.89
N SER A 88 -1.30 -1.37 3.20
CA SER A 88 -1.76 -1.03 1.86
C SER A 88 -0.65 -0.34 1.08
N THR A 89 -0.81 -0.26 -0.23
CA THR A 89 0.13 0.33 -1.20
C THR A 89 0.43 1.82 -0.96
N PHE A 90 -0.35 2.43 -0.08
CA PHE A 90 -0.32 3.84 0.26
C PHE A 90 0.33 4.14 1.62
N PHE A 91 0.91 3.13 2.27
CA PHE A 91 1.53 3.27 3.60
C PHE A 91 2.95 3.84 3.58
N PHE A 92 3.32 4.53 4.67
CA PHE A 92 4.66 5.03 5.04
C PHE A 92 4.82 4.88 6.57
N PRO A 93 5.95 4.45 7.18
CA PRO A 93 7.35 4.54 6.72
C PRO A 93 8.17 3.25 6.91
N LEU A 94 8.73 2.67 5.85
CA LEU A 94 9.92 1.83 5.97
C LEU A 94 10.91 2.16 4.84
N PRO A 95 12.23 1.95 5.06
CA PRO A 95 13.27 2.07 4.05
C PRO A 95 13.05 1.21 2.79
N GLN A 96 12.02 0.37 2.76
CA GLN A 96 11.58 -0.40 1.60
C GLN A 96 11.14 0.49 0.42
N LEU A 97 10.55 1.66 0.66
CA LEU A 97 10.26 2.62 -0.41
C LEU A 97 11.53 3.31 -0.93
N SER A 98 12.58 3.46 -0.12
CA SER A 98 13.90 3.90 -0.60
C SER A 98 14.55 2.84 -1.51
N GLN A 99 14.26 1.56 -1.27
CA GLN A 99 14.68 0.47 -2.16
C GLN A 99 13.84 0.44 -3.44
N LEU A 100 12.52 0.61 -3.37
CA LEU A 100 11.65 0.65 -4.56
C LEU A 100 11.86 1.90 -5.41
N THR A 101 12.07 3.08 -4.81
CA THR A 101 12.50 4.31 -5.52
C THR A 101 13.95 4.21 -6.02
N GLY A 102 14.79 3.40 -5.37
CA GLY A 102 16.11 3.00 -5.87
C GLY A 102 16.01 2.11 -7.12
N LEU A 103 15.17 1.08 -7.08
CA LEU A 103 14.84 0.22 -8.23
C LEU A 103 14.17 1.01 -9.36
N SER A 104 13.45 2.09 -9.02
CA SER A 104 12.69 2.85 -10.00
C SER A 104 13.50 3.72 -10.93
N ARG A 105 14.78 3.92 -10.65
CA ARG A 105 15.69 4.65 -11.55
C ARG A 105 15.80 4.03 -12.95
N LYS A 106 15.27 2.81 -13.16
CA LYS A 106 15.22 2.13 -14.46
C LYS A 106 13.90 1.41 -14.77
N HIS A 107 12.86 1.52 -13.94
CA HIS A 107 11.63 0.72 -14.07
C HIS A 107 10.38 1.57 -13.75
N CYS A 108 9.21 1.21 -14.30
CA CYS A 108 7.90 1.72 -13.86
C CYS A 108 7.24 0.72 -12.89
N PHE A 109 6.48 1.20 -11.88
CA PHE A 109 5.90 0.34 -10.83
C PHE A 109 4.38 0.38 -10.83
N PHE A 110 3.79 -0.76 -10.45
CA PHE A 110 2.41 -0.94 -10.05
C PHE A 110 2.38 -1.55 -8.66
N ILE A 111 1.47 -1.12 -7.79
CA ILE A 111 1.25 -1.77 -6.48
C ILE A 111 -0.24 -2.11 -6.29
N TRP A 112 -0.55 -3.38 -6.03
CA TRP A 112 -1.90 -3.96 -5.96
C TRP A 112 -2.51 -3.91 -4.53
N LYS A 113 -3.83 -3.71 -4.43
CA LYS A 113 -4.64 -3.90 -3.21
C LYS A 113 -5.69 -4.99 -3.46
N LEU A 114 -5.69 -6.08 -2.72
CA LEU A 114 -6.87 -6.96 -2.59
C LEU A 114 -7.81 -6.38 -1.54
#